data_AF-A0A921FAM6-F1
#
_entry.id   AF-A0A921FAM6-F1
#
_cell.length_a   1.000
_cell.length_b   1.000
_cell.length_c   1.000
_cell.angle_alpha   90.00
_cell.angle_beta   90.00
_cell.angle_gamma   90.00
#
_symmetry.space_group_name_H-M   'P 1'
#
loop_
_entity.id
_entity.type
_entity.pdbx_description
1 polymer ?
#
loop_
_entity_poly.entity_id
_entity_poly.type
_entity_poly.pdbx_seq_one_letter_code
_entity_poly.pdbx_strand_id
1 'polypeptide(L)'
;MTEDAGKYTYCTNCGTKNAATNKFCLECGQPLIEQNKQTKGSRTGNILDNATKEMNSWTGEDKSVEINFKSIFNQVFKKHTQDETDRIFIAGTKETTPTLNEVADKEVRPWLFSRVFLYLSSLLLILLAVLMIFQNSNAYPGLLFMGALSVPFSLLIFFFEINVFKNISIYQVMKIFFIGGAFSLLMTVFIYSLTGSGNFSLLGSLLIGLVEETGKLVIISYFVHKANVSHIFNGMLIGAAIGAGFAVFENAGYAQNYGIAVLLVRSFGSLGSHTIWSAIIGAALVMVKKNHKLTKAHFTDRRFINFYLLSVLLHALWDLKTPFTDVKLVLLIISGWVAIFVLIHAGLREVKELKKLKLKNMLEEPREA
;
A
#
# COMPACT_ATOMS: atom_id res chain seq x y z
N MET A 1 -63.82 -6.77 33.29
CA MET A 1 -63.13 -8.07 33.33
C MET A 1 -61.64 -7.81 33.13
N THR A 2 -60.95 -7.70 34.28
CA THR A 2 -59.53 -8.06 34.59
C THR A 2 -58.63 -8.56 33.44
N GLU A 3 -57.31 -8.40 33.39
CA GLU A 3 -56.21 -7.71 34.09
C GLU A 3 -54.92 -8.18 33.34
N ASP A 4 -53.74 -7.66 33.69
CA ASP A 4 -52.43 -8.33 33.48
C ASP A 4 -51.73 -8.27 32.10
N ALA A 5 -51.95 -7.23 31.29
CA ALA A 5 -51.02 -6.89 30.21
C ALA A 5 -49.69 -6.31 30.79
N GLY A 6 -48.81 -7.18 31.29
CA GLY A 6 -47.46 -6.78 31.73
C GLY A 6 -46.74 -7.71 32.72
N LYS A 7 -47.41 -8.69 33.34
CA LYS A 7 -46.78 -9.56 34.36
C LYS A 7 -46.15 -10.85 33.84
N TYR A 8 -46.49 -11.28 32.63
CA TYR A 8 -46.07 -12.59 32.12
C TYR A 8 -45.59 -12.51 30.66
N THR A 9 -44.61 -13.34 30.32
CA THR A 9 -44.10 -13.56 28.97
C THR A 9 -44.17 -15.06 28.63
N TYR A 10 -44.40 -15.40 27.38
CA TYR A 10 -44.48 -16.79 26.94
C TYR A 10 -43.20 -17.19 26.22
N CYS A 11 -42.66 -18.37 26.52
CA CYS A 11 -41.48 -18.88 25.85
C CYS A 11 -41.77 -19.16 24.38
N THR A 12 -41.00 -18.56 23.47
CA THR A 12 -41.16 -18.76 22.02
C THR A 12 -40.78 -20.18 21.56
N ASN A 13 -40.01 -20.92 22.36
CA ASN A 13 -39.58 -22.27 22.02
C ASN A 13 -40.54 -23.37 22.50
N CYS A 14 -41.12 -23.25 23.70
CA CYS A 14 -41.95 -24.30 24.30
C CYS A 14 -43.35 -23.84 24.74
N GLY A 15 -43.69 -22.56 24.58
CA GLY A 15 -45.02 -22.02 24.91
C GLY A 15 -45.31 -21.83 26.40
N THR A 16 -44.38 -22.15 27.30
CA THR A 16 -44.60 -22.03 28.75
C THR A 16 -44.79 -20.58 29.18
N LYS A 17 -45.80 -20.32 30.02
CA LYS A 17 -46.04 -19.02 30.66
C LYS A 17 -45.01 -18.78 31.76
N ASN A 18 -44.23 -17.71 31.64
CA ASN A 18 -43.19 -17.31 32.59
C ASN A 18 -43.51 -15.90 33.13
N ALA A 19 -43.02 -15.57 34.32
CA ALA A 19 -43.09 -14.19 34.82
C ALA A 19 -42.21 -13.26 33.96
N ALA A 20 -42.65 -12.02 33.72
CA ALA A 20 -41.92 -11.06 32.88
C ALA A 20 -40.53 -10.68 33.43
N THR A 21 -40.26 -10.94 34.71
CA THR A 21 -38.94 -10.76 35.35
C THR A 21 -37.95 -11.88 35.04
N ASN A 22 -38.40 -13.03 34.53
CA ASN A 22 -37.55 -14.19 34.29
C ASN A 22 -36.73 -13.98 33.02
N LYS A 23 -35.40 -14.08 33.15
CA LYS A 23 -34.48 -14.01 31.99
C LYS A 23 -34.49 -15.28 31.15
N PHE A 24 -34.86 -16.42 31.75
CA PHE A 24 -34.88 -17.74 31.12
C PHE A 24 -36.19 -18.47 31.41
N CYS A 25 -36.61 -19.32 30.48
CA CYS A 25 -37.76 -20.19 30.61
C CYS A 25 -37.52 -21.22 31.72
N LEU A 26 -38.45 -21.32 32.65
CA LEU A 26 -38.35 -22.25 33.79
C LEU A 26 -38.39 -23.72 33.37
N GLU A 27 -39.03 -24.03 32.23
CA GLU A 27 -39.15 -25.41 31.73
C GLU A 27 -37.97 -25.80 30.85
N CYS A 28 -37.68 -25.02 29.80
CA CYS A 28 -36.71 -25.43 28.78
C CYS A 28 -35.37 -24.66 28.83
N GLY A 29 -35.21 -23.72 29.77
CA GLY A 29 -33.97 -22.95 29.95
C GLY A 29 -33.65 -21.90 28.88
N GLN A 30 -34.50 -21.72 27.86
CA GLN A 30 -34.29 -20.73 26.79
C GLN A 30 -34.45 -19.28 27.29
N PRO A 31 -33.62 -18.32 26.86
CA PRO A 31 -33.75 -16.92 27.24
C PRO A 31 -35.06 -16.30 26.71
N LEU A 32 -35.80 -15.61 27.57
CA LEU A 32 -37.13 -15.03 27.27
C LEU A 32 -37.07 -13.58 26.78
N ILE A 33 -35.91 -12.94 26.88
CA ILE A 33 -35.67 -11.57 26.45
C ILE A 33 -34.71 -11.63 25.27
N GLU A 34 -35.22 -11.33 24.06
CA GLU A 34 -34.36 -10.96 22.94
C GLU A 34 -33.64 -9.66 23.31
N GLN A 35 -32.37 -9.79 23.74
CA GLN A 35 -31.48 -8.64 23.74
C GLN A 35 -31.34 -8.20 22.28
N ASN A 36 -32.04 -7.12 21.95
CA ASN A 36 -31.72 -6.26 20.82
C ASN A 36 -30.20 -6.19 20.72
N LYS A 37 -29.62 -6.87 19.73
CA LYS A 37 -28.22 -6.71 19.31
C LYS A 37 -28.07 -5.35 18.66
N GLN A 38 -28.39 -4.28 19.40
CA GLN A 38 -27.63 -3.05 19.28
C GLN A 38 -26.28 -3.39 19.87
N THR A 39 -25.36 -3.70 18.97
CA THR A 39 -23.92 -3.70 19.20
C THR A 39 -23.55 -2.48 20.03
N LYS A 40 -23.50 -2.65 21.35
CA LYS A 40 -22.67 -1.82 22.22
C LYS A 40 -21.24 -2.11 21.81
N GLY A 41 -20.80 -1.46 20.74
CA GLY A 41 -19.41 -1.39 20.36
C GLY A 41 -18.63 -0.86 21.55
N SER A 42 -17.70 -1.68 22.04
CA SER A 42 -16.73 -1.31 23.05
C SER A 42 -16.17 0.07 22.72
N ARG A 43 -16.36 1.05 23.60
CA ARG A 43 -15.74 2.39 23.53
C ARG A 43 -14.26 2.31 23.92
N THR A 44 -13.51 1.53 23.17
CA THR A 44 -12.05 1.52 23.12
C THR A 44 -11.70 1.25 21.66
N GLY A 45 -11.84 2.26 20.80
CA GLY A 45 -11.35 2.15 19.43
C GLY A 45 -9.84 1.90 19.50
N ASN A 46 -9.36 0.79 18.93
CA ASN A 46 -7.93 0.54 18.85
C ASN A 46 -7.26 1.73 18.15
N ILE A 47 -6.04 2.10 18.55
CA ILE A 47 -5.27 3.18 17.91
C ILE A 47 -5.22 2.98 16.38
N LEU A 48 -5.13 1.72 15.94
CA LEU A 48 -5.17 1.32 14.54
C LEU A 48 -6.52 1.62 13.85
N ASP A 49 -7.65 1.41 14.53
CA ASP A 49 -8.98 1.68 13.97
C ASP A 49 -9.18 3.19 13.77
N ASN A 50 -8.70 4.00 14.71
CA ASN A 50 -8.74 5.46 14.58
C ASN A 50 -7.81 5.94 13.47
N ALA A 51 -6.59 5.42 13.38
CA ALA A 51 -5.63 5.79 12.34
C ALA A 51 -6.13 5.42 10.93
N THR A 52 -6.66 4.20 10.77
CA THR A 52 -7.23 3.76 9.49
C THR A 52 -8.48 4.55 9.12
N LYS A 53 -9.34 4.88 10.09
CA LYS A 53 -10.51 5.72 9.87
C LYS A 53 -10.12 7.12 9.39
N GLU A 54 -9.17 7.76 10.07
CA GLU A 54 -8.66 9.10 9.71
C GLU A 54 -8.13 9.11 8.27
N MET A 55 -7.25 8.17 7.91
CA MET A 55 -6.70 8.08 6.55
C MET A 55 -7.76 7.71 5.51
N ASN A 56 -8.72 6.84 5.84
CA ASN A 56 -9.79 6.46 4.91
C ASN A 56 -10.73 7.65 4.63
N SER A 57 -10.89 8.56 5.60
CA SER A 57 -11.65 9.81 5.39
C SER A 57 -11.07 10.64 4.26
N TRP A 58 -9.73 10.67 4.11
CA TRP A 58 -9.04 11.36 3.01
C TRP A 58 -9.30 10.70 1.65
N THR A 59 -9.71 9.43 1.63
CA THR A 59 -10.12 8.73 0.40
C THR A 59 -11.62 8.90 0.09
N GLY A 60 -12.38 9.53 0.99
CA GLY A 60 -13.81 9.81 0.83
C GLY A 60 -14.76 8.90 1.62
N GLU A 61 -14.28 8.15 2.62
CA GLU A 61 -15.15 7.30 3.47
C GLU A 61 -14.78 7.41 4.96
N ASP A 62 -15.76 7.65 5.82
CA ASP A 62 -15.57 7.83 7.28
C ASP A 62 -15.75 6.52 8.08
N LYS A 63 -15.08 5.44 7.64
CA LYS A 63 -15.10 4.14 8.33
C LYS A 63 -13.69 3.62 8.52
N SER A 64 -13.45 2.89 9.61
CA SER A 64 -12.19 2.17 9.79
C SER A 64 -12.02 1.09 8.70
N VAL A 65 -10.77 0.80 8.35
CA VAL A 65 -10.43 -0.23 7.37
C VAL A 65 -9.94 -1.46 8.11
N GLU A 66 -10.62 -2.59 7.93
CA GLU A 66 -10.16 -3.86 8.48
C GLU A 66 -8.98 -4.40 7.66
N ILE A 67 -7.77 -4.34 8.23
CA ILE A 67 -6.56 -4.83 7.56
C ILE A 67 -6.40 -6.33 7.84
N ASN A 68 -6.84 -7.17 6.90
CA ASN A 68 -6.66 -8.62 6.99
C ASN A 68 -5.37 -9.10 6.29
N PHE A 69 -4.24 -8.98 6.99
CA PHE A 69 -2.94 -9.45 6.52
C PHE A 69 -2.95 -10.92 6.09
N LYS A 70 -3.64 -11.76 6.87
CA LYS A 70 -3.73 -13.20 6.58
C LYS A 70 -4.38 -13.46 5.23
N SER A 71 -5.38 -12.67 4.85
CA SER A 71 -6.04 -12.82 3.55
C SER A 71 -5.12 -12.41 2.39
N ILE A 72 -4.44 -11.27 2.51
CA ILE A 72 -3.56 -10.73 1.46
C ILE A 72 -2.39 -11.68 1.18
N PHE A 73 -1.73 -12.17 2.24
CA PHE A 73 -0.51 -12.97 2.12
C PHE A 73 -0.73 -14.50 2.15
N ASN A 74 -1.99 -14.98 2.06
CA ASN A 74 -2.26 -16.44 2.14
C ASN A 74 -1.66 -17.26 0.99
N GLN A 75 -1.31 -16.63 -0.14
CA GLN A 75 -0.70 -17.32 -1.29
C GLN A 75 0.82 -17.43 -1.18
N VAL A 76 1.48 -16.65 -0.30
CA VAL A 76 2.94 -16.59 -0.19
C VAL A 76 3.55 -17.96 0.12
N PHE A 77 2.91 -18.76 0.97
CA PHE A 77 3.42 -20.07 1.39
C PHE A 77 2.94 -21.24 0.53
N LYS A 78 2.12 -20.98 -0.49
CA LYS A 78 1.63 -22.02 -1.40
C LYS A 78 2.62 -22.31 -2.53
N LYS A 79 2.53 -23.50 -3.10
CA LYS A 79 3.22 -23.85 -4.34
C LYS A 79 2.46 -23.23 -5.51
N HIS A 80 3.21 -22.66 -6.44
CA HIS A 80 2.71 -22.07 -7.68
C HIS A 80 3.49 -22.65 -8.85
N THR A 81 2.85 -22.75 -10.01
CA THR A 81 3.46 -23.28 -11.24
C THR A 81 4.21 -22.20 -12.01
N GLN A 82 5.03 -22.62 -12.98
CA GLN A 82 5.68 -21.68 -13.90
C GLN A 82 4.66 -20.88 -14.71
N ASP A 83 3.60 -21.53 -15.21
CA ASP A 83 2.52 -20.86 -15.96
C ASP A 83 1.84 -19.74 -15.15
N GLU A 84 1.65 -19.94 -13.85
CA GLU A 84 1.10 -18.90 -12.96
C GLU A 84 2.04 -17.69 -12.87
N THR A 85 3.36 -17.95 -12.84
CA THR A 85 4.39 -16.90 -12.86
C THR A 85 4.35 -16.15 -14.20
N ASP A 86 4.35 -16.89 -15.31
CA ASP A 86 4.40 -16.31 -16.65
C ASP A 86 3.16 -15.46 -16.93
N ARG A 87 1.97 -15.91 -16.48
CA ARG A 87 0.72 -15.13 -16.53
C ARG A 87 0.81 -13.78 -15.83
N ILE A 88 1.56 -13.68 -14.73
CA ILE A 88 1.79 -12.41 -14.04
C ILE A 88 2.69 -11.52 -14.89
N PHE A 89 3.79 -12.04 -15.44
CA PHE A 89 4.74 -11.26 -16.25
C PHE A 89 4.18 -10.74 -17.57
N ILE A 90 3.29 -11.51 -18.23
CA ILE A 90 2.66 -11.10 -19.48
C ILE A 90 1.52 -10.10 -19.28
N ALA A 91 1.14 -9.75 -18.04
CA ALA A 91 0.08 -8.78 -17.77
C ALA A 91 0.38 -7.41 -18.40
N GLY A 92 -0.66 -6.63 -18.72
CA GLY A 92 -0.53 -5.29 -19.27
C GLY A 92 -0.24 -5.22 -20.77
N THR A 93 -0.41 -6.31 -21.51
CA THR A 93 -0.44 -6.28 -22.99
C THR A 93 -1.87 -6.13 -23.48
N LYS A 94 -2.04 -5.91 -24.79
CA LYS A 94 -3.36 -5.80 -25.42
C LYS A 94 -4.23 -7.05 -25.21
N GLU A 95 -3.61 -8.22 -25.11
CA GLU A 95 -4.30 -9.52 -25.03
C GLU A 95 -4.49 -10.00 -23.58
N THR A 96 -3.71 -9.46 -22.63
CA THR A 96 -3.69 -9.95 -21.24
C THR A 96 -4.27 -8.96 -20.24
N THR A 97 -4.59 -7.73 -20.68
CA THR A 97 -5.31 -6.75 -19.85
C THR A 97 -6.77 -7.20 -19.71
N PRO A 98 -7.23 -7.51 -18.49
CA PRO A 98 -8.58 -7.99 -18.26
C PRO A 98 -9.62 -6.91 -18.57
N THR A 99 -10.81 -7.34 -18.97
CA THR A 99 -11.98 -6.47 -19.00
C THR A 99 -12.41 -6.12 -17.58
N LEU A 100 -13.14 -5.02 -17.40
CA LEU A 100 -13.58 -4.56 -16.06
C LEU A 100 -14.35 -5.65 -15.26
N ASN A 101 -15.03 -6.58 -15.94
CA ASN A 101 -15.78 -7.65 -15.26
C ASN A 101 -14.85 -8.70 -14.64
N GLU A 102 -13.69 -8.94 -15.25
CA GLU A 102 -12.67 -9.91 -14.83
C GLU A 102 -11.71 -9.35 -13.77
N VAL A 103 -11.68 -8.02 -13.60
CA VAL A 103 -10.88 -7.35 -12.57
C VAL A 103 -11.34 -7.77 -11.17
N ALA A 104 -10.40 -8.18 -10.32
CA ALA A 104 -10.68 -8.52 -8.94
C ALA A 104 -11.14 -7.30 -8.13
N ASP A 105 -12.25 -7.42 -7.42
CA ASP A 105 -12.88 -6.34 -6.66
C ASP A 105 -12.97 -6.62 -5.14
N LYS A 106 -12.60 -7.82 -4.69
CA LYS A 106 -12.68 -8.22 -3.28
C LYS A 106 -11.34 -8.16 -2.56
N GLU A 107 -10.30 -8.76 -3.14
CA GLU A 107 -9.00 -8.93 -2.48
C GLU A 107 -7.87 -8.96 -3.51
N VAL A 108 -6.68 -8.55 -3.06
CA VAL A 108 -5.41 -8.74 -3.76
C VAL A 108 -4.67 -9.94 -3.17
N ARG A 109 -3.93 -10.70 -4.00
CA ARG A 109 -3.28 -11.95 -3.58
C ARG A 109 -1.85 -12.07 -4.13
N PRO A 110 -0.94 -11.16 -3.73
CA PRO A 110 0.45 -11.19 -4.19
C PRO A 110 1.22 -12.36 -3.55
N TRP A 111 2.13 -12.97 -4.31
CA TRP A 111 3.00 -14.05 -3.84
C TRP A 111 4.36 -14.09 -4.56
N LEU A 112 4.42 -13.67 -5.83
CA LEU A 112 5.62 -13.71 -6.66
C LEU A 112 6.73 -12.82 -6.09
N PHE A 113 6.37 -11.67 -5.49
CA PHE A 113 7.32 -10.78 -4.82
C PHE A 113 8.20 -11.51 -3.80
N SER A 114 7.64 -12.49 -3.08
CA SER A 114 8.36 -13.28 -2.10
C SER A 114 9.36 -14.22 -2.74
N ARG A 115 9.03 -14.81 -3.90
CA ARG A 115 9.95 -15.66 -4.67
C ARG A 115 11.10 -14.83 -5.23
N VAL A 116 10.78 -13.68 -5.81
CA VAL A 116 11.79 -12.70 -6.28
C VAL A 116 12.70 -12.29 -5.12
N PHE A 117 12.15 -12.00 -3.94
CA PHE A 117 12.95 -11.67 -2.75
C PHE A 117 13.89 -12.79 -2.34
N LEU A 118 13.42 -14.04 -2.34
CA LEU A 118 14.25 -15.20 -2.01
C LEU A 118 15.37 -15.40 -3.04
N TYR A 119 15.10 -15.22 -4.33
CA TYR A 119 16.14 -15.33 -5.37
C TYR A 119 17.20 -14.24 -5.23
N LEU A 120 16.79 -12.98 -5.05
CA LEU A 120 17.71 -11.85 -4.88
C LEU A 120 18.52 -11.98 -3.57
N SER A 121 17.88 -12.40 -2.48
CA SER A 121 18.55 -12.63 -1.19
C SER A 121 19.54 -13.80 -1.26
N SER A 122 19.19 -14.88 -1.97
CA SER A 122 20.09 -16.01 -2.17
C SER A 122 21.33 -15.60 -2.96
N LEU A 123 21.14 -14.81 -4.04
CA LEU A 123 22.25 -14.26 -4.82
C LEU A 123 23.12 -13.31 -3.99
N LEU A 124 22.50 -12.48 -3.15
CA LEU A 124 23.22 -11.61 -2.21
C LEU A 124 24.09 -12.42 -1.24
N LEU A 125 23.56 -13.52 -0.68
CA LEU A 125 24.30 -14.40 0.23
C LEU A 125 25.46 -15.12 -0.48
N ILE A 126 25.27 -15.57 -1.72
CA ILE A 126 26.34 -16.16 -2.53
C ILE A 126 27.46 -15.14 -2.76
N LEU A 127 27.13 -13.91 -3.16
CA LEU A 127 28.12 -12.85 -3.37
C LEU A 127 28.84 -12.46 -2.07
N LEU A 128 28.11 -12.46 -0.94
CA LEU A 128 28.70 -12.23 0.37
C LEU A 128 29.68 -13.35 0.74
N ALA A 129 29.35 -14.61 0.44
CA ALA A 129 30.25 -15.74 0.65
C ALA A 129 31.51 -15.65 -0.23
N VAL A 130 31.36 -15.29 -1.52
CA VAL A 130 32.51 -15.06 -2.43
C VAL A 130 33.42 -13.95 -1.89
N LEU A 131 32.85 -12.88 -1.34
CA LEU A 131 33.63 -11.79 -0.77
C LEU A 131 34.32 -12.19 0.55
N MET A 132 33.59 -12.80 1.48
CA MET A 132 34.08 -13.03 2.85
C MET A 132 34.88 -14.33 3.01
N ILE A 133 34.41 -15.43 2.41
CA ILE A 133 35.02 -16.76 2.56
C ILE A 133 36.16 -16.92 1.55
N PHE A 134 35.92 -16.55 0.29
CA PHE A 134 36.91 -16.69 -0.79
C PHE A 134 37.78 -15.44 -0.96
N GLN A 135 37.57 -14.40 -0.14
CA GLN A 135 38.35 -13.16 -0.12
C GLN A 135 38.48 -12.49 -1.50
N ASN A 136 37.47 -12.66 -2.35
CA ASN A 136 37.49 -12.15 -3.72
C ASN A 136 36.77 -10.79 -3.78
N SER A 137 37.55 -9.71 -3.83
CA SER A 137 37.05 -8.33 -3.86
C SER A 137 36.21 -8.01 -5.11
N ASN A 138 36.32 -8.78 -6.19
CA ASN A 138 35.51 -8.58 -7.40
C ASN A 138 34.02 -8.85 -7.16
N ALA A 139 33.65 -9.54 -6.07
CA ALA A 139 32.25 -9.71 -5.69
C ALA A 139 31.63 -8.43 -5.09
N TYR A 140 32.44 -7.46 -4.66
CA TYR A 140 31.96 -6.26 -3.96
C TYR A 140 30.99 -5.41 -4.80
N PRO A 141 31.28 -5.05 -6.07
CA PRO A 141 30.31 -4.30 -6.88
C PRO A 141 28.99 -5.05 -7.08
N GLY A 142 29.06 -6.38 -7.27
CA GLY A 142 27.88 -7.24 -7.35
C GLY A 142 27.07 -7.22 -6.05
N LEU A 143 27.75 -7.29 -4.90
CA LEU A 143 27.13 -7.22 -3.58
C LEU A 143 26.41 -5.88 -3.37
N LEU A 144 27.05 -4.75 -3.72
CA LEU A 144 26.44 -3.43 -3.63
C LEU A 144 25.15 -3.35 -4.46
N PHE A 145 25.22 -3.77 -5.73
CA PHE A 145 24.09 -3.75 -6.64
C PHE A 145 22.95 -4.65 -6.14
N MET A 146 23.25 -5.91 -5.82
CA MET A 146 22.23 -6.87 -5.38
C MET A 146 21.63 -6.50 -4.03
N GLY A 147 22.43 -5.98 -3.11
CA GLY A 147 21.96 -5.56 -1.79
C GLY A 147 21.01 -4.38 -1.92
N ALA A 148 21.38 -3.37 -2.70
CA ALA A 148 20.55 -2.19 -2.93
C ALA A 148 19.25 -2.55 -3.68
N LEU A 149 19.29 -3.54 -4.58
CA LEU A 149 18.16 -3.97 -5.41
C LEU A 149 17.16 -4.87 -4.66
N SER A 150 17.63 -5.76 -3.77
CA SER A 150 16.85 -6.90 -3.27
C SER A 150 15.46 -6.52 -2.72
N VAL A 151 15.40 -5.65 -1.71
CA VAL A 151 14.13 -5.25 -1.09
C VAL A 151 13.31 -4.29 -1.98
N PRO A 152 13.88 -3.19 -2.53
CA PRO A 152 13.13 -2.28 -3.38
C PRO A 152 12.49 -2.96 -4.59
N PHE A 153 13.22 -3.86 -5.26
CA PHE A 153 12.70 -4.55 -6.43
C PHE A 153 11.62 -5.58 -6.08
N SER A 154 11.81 -6.34 -5.00
CA SER A 154 10.75 -7.23 -4.52
C SER A 154 9.49 -6.47 -4.16
N LEU A 155 9.59 -5.30 -3.50
CA LEU A 155 8.43 -4.46 -3.26
C LEU A 155 7.79 -3.94 -4.54
N LEU A 156 8.58 -3.59 -5.55
CA LEU A 156 8.03 -3.23 -6.86
C LEU A 156 7.20 -4.37 -7.47
N ILE A 157 7.68 -5.62 -7.38
CA ILE A 157 6.91 -6.79 -7.83
C ILE A 157 5.63 -6.95 -7.00
N PHE A 158 5.66 -6.70 -5.69
CA PHE A 158 4.44 -6.68 -4.87
C PHE A 158 3.42 -5.66 -5.41
N PHE A 159 3.86 -4.42 -5.70
CA PHE A 159 3.00 -3.38 -6.25
C PHE A 159 2.47 -3.73 -7.66
N PHE A 160 3.27 -4.45 -8.45
CA PHE A 160 2.87 -4.97 -9.75
C PHE A 160 1.77 -6.02 -9.62
N GLU A 161 1.91 -6.96 -8.68
CA GLU A 161 0.93 -8.02 -8.44
C GLU A 161 -0.41 -7.51 -7.91
N ILE A 162 -0.40 -6.50 -7.04
CA ILE A 162 -1.64 -5.93 -6.49
C ILE A 162 -2.36 -5.00 -7.47
N ASN A 163 -1.75 -4.65 -8.61
CA ASN A 163 -2.44 -3.89 -9.65
C ASN A 163 -3.50 -4.77 -10.34
N VAL A 164 -4.71 -4.78 -9.76
CA VAL A 164 -5.83 -5.61 -10.22
C VAL A 164 -6.27 -5.30 -11.65
N PHE A 165 -6.05 -4.08 -12.14
CA PHE A 165 -6.37 -3.68 -13.50
C PHE A 165 -5.43 -4.29 -14.54
N LYS A 166 -4.22 -4.73 -14.13
CA LYS A 166 -3.24 -5.42 -14.98
C LYS A 166 -3.05 -4.76 -16.35
N ASN A 167 -3.03 -3.43 -16.37
CA ASN A 167 -3.05 -2.59 -17.58
C ASN A 167 -1.72 -1.82 -17.79
N ILE A 168 -0.71 -2.08 -16.98
CA ILE A 168 0.65 -1.58 -17.13
C ILE A 168 1.55 -2.80 -17.25
N SER A 169 2.27 -2.94 -18.37
CA SER A 169 3.13 -4.10 -18.58
C SER A 169 4.41 -4.03 -17.77
N ILE A 170 5.02 -5.18 -17.50
CA ILE A 170 6.31 -5.24 -16.79
C ILE A 170 7.38 -4.41 -17.51
N TYR A 171 7.38 -4.36 -18.84
CA TYR A 171 8.28 -3.50 -19.61
C TYR A 171 8.11 -2.00 -19.27
N GLN A 172 6.86 -1.54 -19.14
CA GLN A 172 6.60 -0.16 -18.70
C GLN A 172 7.04 0.04 -17.26
N VAL A 173 6.76 -0.92 -16.36
CA VAL A 173 7.20 -0.88 -14.96
C VAL A 173 8.73 -0.76 -14.87
N MET A 174 9.48 -1.58 -15.60
CA MET A 174 10.95 -1.52 -15.63
C MET A 174 11.47 -0.19 -16.18
N LYS A 175 10.83 0.35 -17.22
CA LYS A 175 11.16 1.67 -17.77
C LYS A 175 10.97 2.76 -16.72
N ILE A 176 9.85 2.74 -16.00
CA ILE A 176 9.55 3.71 -14.93
C ILE A 176 10.53 3.54 -13.76
N PHE A 177 10.85 2.31 -13.40
CA PHE A 177 11.81 1.99 -12.34
C PHE A 177 13.20 2.56 -12.64
N PHE A 178 13.79 2.22 -13.79
CA PHE A 178 15.14 2.68 -14.11
C PHE A 178 15.18 4.16 -14.49
N ILE A 179 14.38 4.57 -15.47
CA ILE A 179 14.43 5.94 -16.02
C ILE A 179 13.79 6.91 -15.05
N GLY A 180 12.62 6.57 -14.50
CA GLY A 180 11.94 7.41 -13.52
C GLY A 180 12.71 7.51 -12.20
N GLY A 181 13.29 6.42 -11.71
CA GLY A 181 14.16 6.43 -10.52
C GLY A 181 15.42 7.28 -10.70
N ALA A 182 16.08 7.20 -11.86
CA ALA A 182 17.25 8.04 -12.14
C ALA A 182 16.88 9.52 -12.28
N PHE A 183 15.79 9.84 -13.00
CA PHE A 183 15.34 11.22 -13.13
C PHE A 183 14.81 11.81 -11.83
N SER A 184 14.24 11.02 -10.92
CA SER A 184 13.80 11.54 -9.62
C SER A 184 14.97 11.88 -8.72
N LEU A 185 16.06 11.09 -8.75
CA LEU A 185 17.32 11.47 -8.12
C LEU A 185 17.91 12.75 -8.72
N LEU A 186 17.98 12.84 -10.05
CA LEU A 186 18.45 14.05 -10.73
C LEU A 186 17.62 15.28 -10.32
N MET A 187 16.30 15.12 -10.25
CA MET A 187 15.40 16.20 -9.84
C MET A 187 15.64 16.61 -8.38
N THR A 188 15.83 15.65 -7.47
CA THR A 188 16.18 15.93 -6.08
C THR A 188 17.49 16.71 -5.96
N VAL A 189 18.55 16.27 -6.65
CA VAL A 189 19.85 16.97 -6.67
C VAL A 189 19.71 18.38 -7.25
N PHE A 190 18.94 18.54 -8.32
CA PHE A 190 18.63 19.84 -8.89
C PHE A 190 17.93 20.76 -7.89
N ILE A 191 16.89 20.29 -7.19
CA ILE A 191 16.21 21.09 -6.17
C ILE A 191 17.18 21.48 -5.04
N TYR A 192 18.02 20.55 -4.57
CA TYR A 192 19.04 20.86 -3.55
C TYR A 192 20.03 21.94 -3.99
N SER A 193 20.38 21.99 -5.28
CA SER A 193 21.24 23.05 -5.82
C SER A 193 20.62 24.45 -5.69
N LEU A 194 19.29 24.54 -5.56
CA LEU A 194 18.56 25.79 -5.38
C LEU A 194 18.30 26.10 -3.91
N THR A 195 18.04 25.09 -3.08
CA THR A 195 17.63 25.27 -1.67
C THR A 195 18.80 25.17 -0.68
N GLY A 196 19.94 24.64 -1.10
CA GLY A 196 21.04 24.25 -0.21
C GLY A 196 20.79 22.90 0.49
N SER A 197 21.86 22.25 0.95
CA SER A 197 21.79 21.02 1.74
C SER A 197 21.55 21.36 3.22
N GLY A 198 20.46 20.86 3.81
CA GLY A 198 20.12 21.12 5.21
C GLY A 198 21.05 20.42 6.22
N ASN A 199 21.15 20.98 7.43
CA ASN A 199 21.77 20.32 8.60
C ASN A 199 20.86 19.22 9.16
N PHE A 200 21.37 18.24 9.91
CA PHE A 200 20.58 17.17 10.58
C PHE A 200 19.67 17.64 11.75
N SER A 201 19.22 18.89 11.73
CA SER A 201 18.19 19.43 12.64
C SER A 201 16.80 18.99 12.19
N LEU A 202 15.78 19.10 13.06
CA LEU A 202 14.39 18.82 12.69
C LEU A 202 13.94 19.56 11.42
N LEU A 203 14.28 20.85 11.32
CA LEU A 203 13.95 21.66 10.14
C LEU A 203 14.68 21.17 8.89
N GLY A 204 15.92 20.72 9.02
CA GLY A 204 16.67 20.18 7.89
C GLY A 204 16.19 18.81 7.45
N SER A 205 15.82 17.90 8.36
CA SER A 205 15.19 16.62 8.01
C SER A 205 13.83 16.83 7.33
N LEU A 206 13.05 17.81 7.76
CA LEU A 206 11.81 18.22 7.08
C LEU A 206 12.09 18.75 5.67
N LEU A 207 13.12 19.58 5.50
CA LEU A 207 13.51 20.10 4.20
C LEU A 207 13.99 18.98 3.27
N ILE A 208 14.80 18.04 3.77
CA ILE A 208 15.23 16.85 3.03
C ILE A 208 14.01 16.08 2.54
N GLY A 209 13.13 15.65 3.46
CA GLY A 209 11.91 14.92 3.11
C GLY A 209 11.05 15.67 2.10
N LEU A 210 10.88 16.98 2.28
CA LEU A 210 10.11 17.81 1.34
C LEU A 210 10.75 17.85 -0.04
N VAL A 211 12.04 18.14 -0.13
CA VAL A 211 12.77 18.25 -1.40
C VAL A 211 12.74 16.92 -2.15
N GLU A 212 13.06 15.82 -1.48
CA GLU A 212 13.15 14.54 -2.14
C GLU A 212 11.80 13.98 -2.58
N GLU A 213 10.76 14.11 -1.75
CA GLU A 213 9.42 13.65 -2.11
C GLU A 213 8.81 14.57 -3.19
N THR A 214 9.16 15.85 -3.23
CA THR A 214 8.80 16.75 -4.35
C THR A 214 9.49 16.34 -5.64
N GLY A 215 10.78 16.03 -5.60
CA GLY A 215 11.54 15.57 -6.76
C GLY A 215 10.91 14.30 -7.37
N LYS A 216 10.53 13.35 -6.52
CA LYS A 216 9.79 12.14 -6.94
C LYS A 216 8.39 12.48 -7.48
N LEU A 217 7.64 13.36 -6.81
CA LEU A 217 6.31 13.79 -7.25
C LEU A 217 6.32 14.38 -8.66
N VAL A 218 7.33 15.18 -9.02
CA VAL A 218 7.46 15.74 -10.38
C VAL A 218 7.55 14.62 -11.42
N ILE A 219 8.38 13.60 -11.17
CA ILE A 219 8.55 12.48 -12.10
C ILE A 219 7.33 11.55 -12.11
N ILE A 220 6.70 11.32 -10.95
CA ILE A 220 5.41 10.60 -10.84
C ILE A 220 4.36 11.30 -11.69
N SER A 221 4.25 12.62 -11.58
CA SER A 221 3.28 13.43 -12.32
C SER A 221 3.50 13.33 -13.84
N TYR A 222 4.76 13.33 -14.29
CA TYR A 222 5.11 13.13 -15.69
C TYR A 222 4.65 11.76 -16.21
N PHE A 223 4.93 10.67 -15.49
CA PHE A 223 4.51 9.33 -15.92
C PHE A 223 3.00 9.12 -15.82
N VAL A 224 2.35 9.67 -14.79
CA VAL A 224 0.88 9.66 -14.67
C VAL A 224 0.21 10.37 -15.85
N HIS A 225 0.76 11.52 -16.25
CA HIS A 225 0.30 12.25 -17.42
C HIS A 225 0.56 11.48 -18.73
N LYS A 226 1.80 11.03 -18.93
CA LYS A 226 2.24 10.36 -20.17
C LYS A 226 1.53 9.04 -20.43
N ALA A 227 1.33 8.24 -19.39
CA ALA A 227 0.61 6.97 -19.49
C ALA A 227 -0.92 7.13 -19.41
N ASN A 228 -1.41 8.37 -19.20
CA ASN A 228 -2.82 8.72 -19.01
C ASN A 228 -3.56 7.77 -18.06
N VAL A 229 -2.93 7.42 -16.94
CA VAL A 229 -3.51 6.46 -16.00
C VAL A 229 -4.59 7.09 -15.13
N SER A 230 -5.61 6.29 -14.77
CA SER A 230 -6.81 6.82 -14.11
C SER A 230 -7.25 6.04 -12.87
N HIS A 231 -6.55 4.96 -12.52
CA HIS A 231 -6.92 4.08 -11.41
C HIS A 231 -5.90 4.16 -10.28
N ILE A 232 -6.38 4.07 -9.04
CA ILE A 232 -5.55 4.24 -7.83
C ILE A 232 -4.38 3.25 -7.84
N PHE A 233 -4.63 1.99 -8.21
CA PHE A 233 -3.59 0.97 -8.33
C PHE A 233 -2.51 1.29 -9.36
N ASN A 234 -2.86 1.99 -10.45
CA ASN A 234 -1.88 2.44 -11.45
C ASN A 234 -0.97 3.51 -10.87
N GLY A 235 -1.55 4.50 -10.17
CA GLY A 235 -0.80 5.52 -9.47
C GLY A 235 0.14 4.92 -8.43
N MET A 236 -0.36 3.95 -7.66
CA MET A 236 0.42 3.22 -6.66
C MET A 236 1.62 2.50 -7.29
N LEU A 237 1.42 1.78 -8.40
CA LEU A 237 2.49 1.07 -9.12
C LEU A 237 3.52 2.02 -9.74
N ILE A 238 3.09 3.12 -10.37
CA ILE A 238 4.02 4.12 -10.92
C ILE A 238 4.85 4.75 -9.80
N GLY A 239 4.21 5.12 -8.70
CA GLY A 239 4.88 5.66 -7.51
C GLY A 239 5.89 4.68 -6.94
N ALA A 240 5.48 3.43 -6.73
CA ALA A 240 6.35 2.37 -6.24
C ALA A 240 7.57 2.13 -7.16
N ALA A 241 7.37 2.14 -8.48
CA ALA A 241 8.45 1.97 -9.45
C ALA A 241 9.51 3.08 -9.32
N ILE A 242 9.08 4.35 -9.28
CA ILE A 242 9.98 5.49 -9.14
C ILE A 242 10.68 5.47 -7.79
N GLY A 243 9.95 5.22 -6.70
CA GLY A 243 10.50 5.16 -5.34
C GLY A 243 11.48 4.01 -5.15
N ALA A 244 11.19 2.84 -5.72
CA ALA A 244 12.09 1.70 -5.70
C ALA A 244 13.37 2.00 -6.48
N GLY A 245 13.25 2.58 -7.69
CA GLY A 245 14.41 2.97 -8.49
C GLY A 245 15.31 3.99 -7.77
N PHE A 246 14.69 5.02 -7.17
CA PHE A 246 15.38 6.00 -6.33
C PHE A 246 16.15 5.31 -5.19
N ALA A 247 15.49 4.41 -4.44
CA ALA A 247 16.09 3.69 -3.33
C ALA A 247 17.29 2.83 -3.75
N VAL A 248 17.23 2.15 -4.90
CA VAL A 248 18.35 1.32 -5.37
C VAL A 248 19.60 2.16 -5.61
N PHE A 249 19.47 3.24 -6.37
CA PHE A 249 20.61 4.10 -6.70
C PHE A 249 21.17 4.80 -5.46
N GLU A 250 20.29 5.30 -4.58
CA GLU A 250 20.71 5.95 -3.35
C GLU A 250 21.40 4.97 -2.39
N ASN A 251 20.81 3.79 -2.15
CA ASN A 251 21.39 2.76 -1.29
C ASN A 251 22.75 2.29 -1.80
N ALA A 252 22.92 2.14 -3.11
CA ALA A 252 24.21 1.81 -3.71
C ALA A 252 25.27 2.89 -3.41
N GLY A 253 24.90 4.17 -3.50
CA GLY A 253 25.80 5.29 -3.16
C GLY A 253 26.21 5.31 -1.69
N TYR A 254 25.25 5.14 -0.76
CA TYR A 254 25.57 5.03 0.67
C TYR A 254 26.44 3.81 0.97
N ALA A 255 26.13 2.66 0.37
CA ALA A 255 26.89 1.45 0.60
C ALA A 255 28.34 1.54 0.07
N GLN A 256 28.56 2.24 -1.03
CA GLN A 256 29.90 2.55 -1.54
C GLN A 256 30.70 3.42 -0.55
N ASN A 257 30.04 4.38 0.10
CA ASN A 257 30.70 5.34 1.02
C ASN A 257 30.91 4.79 2.44
N TYR A 258 30.00 3.93 2.91
CA TYR A 258 29.95 3.49 4.32
C TYR A 258 30.04 1.98 4.51
N GLY A 259 30.14 1.20 3.43
CA GLY A 259 30.38 -0.23 3.45
C GLY A 259 29.14 -1.11 3.64
N ILE A 260 29.39 -2.41 3.81
CA ILE A 260 28.38 -3.48 3.75
C ILE A 260 27.40 -3.45 4.92
N ALA A 261 27.84 -3.03 6.12
CA ALA A 261 26.93 -2.92 7.26
C ALA A 261 25.81 -1.91 6.98
N VAL A 262 26.14 -0.77 6.39
CA VAL A 262 25.15 0.25 5.98
C VAL A 262 24.27 -0.27 4.85
N LEU A 263 24.85 -1.00 3.88
CA LEU A 263 24.07 -1.67 2.85
C LEU A 263 22.96 -2.52 3.46
N LEU A 264 23.29 -3.45 4.36
CA LEU A 264 22.32 -4.40 4.92
C LEU A 264 21.20 -3.69 5.72
N VAL A 265 21.56 -2.70 6.54
CA VAL A 265 20.59 -1.92 7.33
C VAL A 265 19.65 -1.13 6.42
N ARG A 266 20.19 -0.44 5.40
CA ARG A 266 19.39 0.35 4.45
C ARG A 266 18.54 -0.52 3.53
N SER A 267 19.08 -1.65 3.08
CA SER A 267 18.34 -2.64 2.29
C SER A 267 17.12 -3.14 3.06
N PHE A 268 17.28 -3.55 4.31
CA PHE A 268 16.13 -3.98 5.13
C PHE A 268 15.18 -2.82 5.43
N GLY A 269 15.71 -1.64 5.78
CA GLY A 269 14.91 -0.43 6.01
C GLY A 269 14.07 0.01 4.80
N SER A 270 14.50 -0.36 3.58
CA SER A 270 13.75 -0.09 2.35
C SER A 270 12.36 -0.73 2.33
N LEU A 271 12.05 -1.66 3.26
CA LEU A 271 10.72 -2.22 3.45
C LEU A 271 9.64 -1.16 3.75
N GLY A 272 10.04 -0.01 4.31
CA GLY A 272 9.10 1.07 4.64
C GLY A 272 9.62 2.48 4.36
N SER A 273 10.48 2.64 3.34
CA SER A 273 10.99 3.95 2.92
C SER A 273 10.48 4.38 1.52
N HIS A 274 11.35 4.89 0.65
CA HIS A 274 11.00 5.60 -0.59
C HIS A 274 10.00 4.88 -1.49
N THR A 275 10.07 3.54 -1.61
CA THR A 275 9.11 2.76 -2.42
C THR A 275 7.68 2.98 -1.96
N ILE A 276 7.42 2.85 -0.65
CA ILE A 276 6.06 2.98 -0.12
C ILE A 276 5.61 4.44 -0.06
N TRP A 277 6.51 5.39 0.26
CA TRP A 277 6.17 6.82 0.29
C TRP A 277 5.80 7.34 -1.10
N SER A 278 6.53 6.90 -2.12
CA SER A 278 6.24 7.24 -3.51
C SER A 278 4.97 6.56 -4.00
N ALA A 279 4.71 5.32 -3.59
CA ALA A 279 3.46 4.61 -3.89
C ALA A 279 2.24 5.34 -3.30
N ILE A 280 2.35 5.84 -2.06
CA ILE A 280 1.32 6.66 -1.41
C ILE A 280 1.06 7.93 -2.25
N ILE A 281 2.11 8.66 -2.63
CA ILE A 281 2.00 9.89 -3.44
C ILE A 281 1.34 9.61 -4.79
N GLY A 282 1.78 8.56 -5.50
CA GLY A 282 1.25 8.19 -6.80
C GLY A 282 -0.22 7.76 -6.74
N ALA A 283 -0.59 6.95 -5.75
CA ALA A 283 -1.97 6.55 -5.51
C ALA A 283 -2.86 7.76 -5.20
N ALA A 284 -2.41 8.65 -4.32
CA ALA A 284 -3.16 9.85 -3.95
C ALA A 284 -3.35 10.81 -5.14
N LEU A 285 -2.34 10.99 -5.98
CA LEU A 285 -2.43 11.83 -7.17
C LEU A 285 -3.47 11.29 -8.16
N VAL A 286 -3.44 9.97 -8.42
CA VAL A 286 -4.40 9.36 -9.34
C VAL A 286 -5.80 9.30 -8.74
N MET A 287 -5.93 9.13 -7.43
CA MET A 287 -7.22 9.17 -6.72
C MET A 287 -7.96 10.50 -6.92
N VAL A 288 -7.25 11.64 -6.88
CA VAL A 288 -7.86 12.95 -7.13
C VAL A 288 -7.99 13.27 -8.62
N LYS A 289 -7.06 12.80 -9.46
CA LYS A 289 -7.09 12.97 -10.93
C LYS A 289 -8.25 12.19 -11.58
N LYS A 290 -8.47 10.94 -11.17
CA LYS A 290 -9.40 9.99 -11.80
C LYS A 290 -9.20 9.93 -13.33
N ASN A 291 -10.30 9.88 -14.08
CA ASN A 291 -10.33 9.90 -15.55
C ASN A 291 -10.08 11.29 -16.17
N HIS A 292 -9.81 12.33 -15.38
CA HIS A 292 -9.58 13.68 -15.92
C HIS A 292 -8.11 13.89 -16.33
N LYS A 293 -7.86 14.90 -17.16
CA LYS A 293 -6.49 15.36 -17.49
C LYS A 293 -5.84 15.93 -16.23
N LEU A 294 -4.55 15.70 -16.05
CA LEU A 294 -3.81 16.25 -14.90
C LEU A 294 -3.79 17.79 -14.97
N THR A 295 -4.29 18.45 -13.93
CA THR A 295 -4.32 19.92 -13.81
C THR A 295 -3.75 20.37 -12.48
N LYS A 296 -3.45 21.66 -12.35
CA LYS A 296 -2.96 22.26 -11.09
C LYS A 296 -3.91 22.05 -9.91
N ALA A 297 -5.22 21.98 -10.16
CA ALA A 297 -6.24 21.79 -9.12
C ALA A 297 -6.05 20.49 -8.32
N HIS A 298 -5.49 19.45 -8.95
CA HIS A 298 -5.24 18.17 -8.29
C HIS A 298 -4.16 18.27 -7.20
N PHE A 299 -3.15 19.14 -7.39
CA PHE A 299 -2.09 19.34 -6.42
C PHE A 299 -2.53 20.19 -5.22
N THR A 300 -3.62 20.93 -5.37
CA THR A 300 -4.25 21.72 -4.29
C THR A 300 -5.40 20.99 -3.60
N ASP A 301 -5.77 19.78 -4.06
CA ASP A 301 -6.81 18.98 -3.42
C ASP A 301 -6.33 18.52 -2.03
N ARG A 302 -7.12 18.81 -0.99
CA ARG A 302 -6.78 18.46 0.40
C ARG A 302 -6.47 16.99 0.59
N ARG A 303 -7.15 16.10 -0.13
CA ARG A 303 -6.95 14.65 -0.04
C ARG A 303 -5.57 14.25 -0.55
N PHE A 304 -5.12 14.86 -1.65
CA PHE A 304 -3.77 14.67 -2.15
C PHE A 304 -2.73 15.24 -1.18
N ILE A 305 -2.94 16.48 -0.71
CA ILE A 305 -2.03 17.15 0.21
C ILE A 305 -1.82 16.32 1.48
N ASN A 306 -2.86 15.74 2.07
CA ASN A 306 -2.75 14.95 3.29
C ASN A 306 -1.81 13.75 3.11
N PHE A 307 -1.96 12.99 2.01
CA PHE A 307 -1.08 11.84 1.73
C PHE A 307 0.34 12.27 1.33
N TYR A 308 0.48 13.38 0.60
CA TYR A 308 1.78 13.91 0.25
C TYR A 308 2.55 14.39 1.50
N LEU A 309 1.91 15.16 2.38
CA LEU A 309 2.49 15.58 3.65
C LEU A 309 2.78 14.39 4.57
N LEU A 310 1.93 13.37 4.59
CA LEU A 310 2.22 12.13 5.31
C LEU A 310 3.54 11.51 4.82
N SER A 311 3.75 11.37 3.52
CA SER A 311 5.01 10.84 2.95
C SER A 311 6.22 11.72 3.31
N VAL A 312 6.09 13.05 3.22
CA VAL A 312 7.15 14.00 3.62
C VAL A 312 7.50 13.85 5.10
N LEU A 313 6.49 13.72 5.97
CA LEU A 313 6.69 13.55 7.42
C LEU A 313 7.31 12.20 7.76
N LEU A 314 6.85 11.12 7.14
CA LEU A 314 7.45 9.79 7.31
C LEU A 314 8.94 9.80 6.95
N HIS A 315 9.29 10.46 5.84
CA HIS A 315 10.66 10.62 5.40
C HIS A 315 11.47 11.50 6.37
N ALA A 316 10.98 12.68 6.72
CA ALA A 316 11.68 13.57 7.66
C ALA A 316 11.94 12.90 9.01
N LEU A 317 10.96 12.14 9.52
CA LEU A 317 11.11 11.38 10.76
C LEU A 317 12.06 10.19 10.61
N TRP A 318 12.16 9.59 9.42
CA TRP A 318 13.13 8.54 9.12
C TRP A 318 14.56 9.08 9.32
N ASP A 319 14.86 10.24 8.75
CA ASP A 319 16.18 10.87 8.77
C ASP A 319 16.52 11.57 10.07
N LEU A 320 15.52 11.90 10.89
CA LEU A 320 15.74 12.54 12.18
C LEU A 320 16.48 11.59 13.14
N LYS A 321 17.65 12.03 13.64
CA LYS A 321 18.42 11.27 14.63
C LYS A 321 17.75 11.37 16.01
N THR A 322 17.37 10.24 16.60
CA THR A 322 16.74 10.17 17.93
C THR A 322 17.32 9.02 18.77
N PRO A 323 17.24 9.09 20.11
CA PRO A 323 17.78 8.05 21.00
C PRO A 323 17.07 6.68 20.88
N PHE A 324 15.87 6.62 20.29
CA PHE A 324 15.08 5.39 20.13
C PHE A 324 14.91 5.02 18.64
N THR A 325 16.02 4.94 17.91
CA THR A 325 16.01 4.80 16.44
C THR A 325 15.29 3.54 15.96
N ASP A 326 15.52 2.37 16.56
CA ASP A 326 14.94 1.11 16.06
C ASP A 326 13.40 1.07 16.20
N VAL A 327 12.89 1.43 17.38
CA VAL A 327 11.45 1.49 17.64
C VAL A 327 10.77 2.52 16.72
N LYS A 328 11.41 3.68 16.55
CA LYS A 328 10.95 4.72 15.61
C LYS A 328 10.82 4.16 14.19
N LEU A 329 11.85 3.49 13.67
CA LEU A 329 11.83 2.94 12.31
C LEU A 329 10.73 1.89 12.14
N VAL A 330 10.54 1.00 13.12
CA VAL A 330 9.44 0.02 13.09
C VAL A 330 8.07 0.71 13.04
N LEU A 331 7.85 1.74 13.86
CA LEU A 331 6.59 2.50 13.86
C LEU A 331 6.35 3.24 12.54
N LEU A 332 7.40 3.79 11.92
CA LEU A 332 7.31 4.45 10.61
C LEU A 332 6.97 3.45 9.50
N ILE A 333 7.60 2.27 9.51
CA ILE A 333 7.28 1.17 8.58
C ILE A 333 5.81 0.79 8.71
N ILE A 334 5.33 0.54 9.95
CA ILE A 334 3.93 0.19 10.21
C ILE A 334 3.00 1.30 9.70
N SER A 335 3.30 2.57 9.99
CA SER A 335 2.48 3.71 9.60
C SER A 335 2.36 3.85 8.07
N GLY A 336 3.47 3.68 7.36
CA GLY A 336 3.48 3.70 5.90
C GLY A 336 2.69 2.54 5.29
N TRP A 337 2.82 1.32 5.84
CA TRP A 337 2.03 0.17 5.39
C TRP A 337 0.53 0.32 5.68
N VAL A 338 0.15 0.90 6.82
CA VAL A 338 -1.26 1.24 7.10
C VAL A 338 -1.83 2.15 6.01
N ALA A 339 -1.09 3.18 5.60
CA ALA A 339 -1.51 4.05 4.50
C ALA A 339 -1.65 3.28 3.18
N ILE A 340 -0.71 2.37 2.86
CA ILE A 340 -0.82 1.49 1.69
C ILE A 340 -2.09 0.63 1.76
N PHE A 341 -2.42 0.00 2.89
CA PHE A 341 -3.62 -0.82 3.00
C PHE A 341 -4.92 0.00 2.87
N VAL A 342 -4.95 1.22 3.41
CA VAL A 342 -6.07 2.14 3.21
C VAL A 342 -6.24 2.47 1.72
N LEU A 343 -5.14 2.71 1.00
CA LEU A 343 -5.17 2.99 -0.43
C LEU A 343 -5.52 1.75 -1.28
N ILE A 344 -5.11 0.55 -0.87
CA ILE A 344 -5.55 -0.72 -1.49
C ILE A 344 -7.07 -0.87 -1.33
N HIS A 345 -7.59 -0.61 -0.12
CA HIS A 345 -9.03 -0.64 0.13
C HIS A 345 -9.77 0.38 -0.74
N ALA A 346 -9.25 1.61 -0.84
CA ALA A 346 -9.80 2.63 -1.74
C ALA A 346 -9.77 2.21 -3.21
N GLY A 347 -8.69 1.55 -3.67
CA GLY A 347 -8.58 1.00 -5.02
C GLY A 347 -9.58 -0.13 -5.30
N LEU A 348 -9.78 -1.06 -4.36
CA LEU A 348 -10.80 -2.11 -4.49
C LEU A 348 -12.22 -1.52 -4.49
N ARG A 349 -12.46 -0.48 -3.69
CA ARG A 349 -13.72 0.29 -3.72
C ARG A 349 -13.93 0.94 -5.08
N GLU A 350 -12.90 1.56 -5.65
CA GLU A 350 -12.94 2.12 -7.02
C GLU A 350 -13.40 1.07 -8.04
N VAL A 351 -12.84 -0.15 -8.02
CA VAL A 351 -13.26 -1.24 -8.92
C VAL A 351 -14.75 -1.55 -8.76
N LYS A 352 -15.24 -1.68 -7.52
CA LYS A 352 -16.66 -1.98 -7.24
C LYS A 352 -17.59 -0.90 -7.81
N GLU A 353 -17.24 0.37 -7.63
CA GLU A 353 -18.04 1.48 -8.15
C GLU A 353 -18.02 1.53 -9.67
N LEU A 354 -16.88 1.27 -10.31
CA LEU A 354 -16.80 1.17 -11.77
C LEU A 354 -17.67 0.01 -12.32
N LYS A 355 -17.67 -1.15 -11.67
CA LYS A 355 -18.53 -2.28 -12.05
C LYS A 355 -20.02 -1.94 -11.91
N LYS A 356 -20.41 -1.27 -10.82
CA LYS A 356 -21.81 -0.81 -10.61
C LYS A 356 -22.23 0.19 -11.68
N LEU A 357 -21.39 1.17 -11.99
CA LEU A 357 -21.66 2.17 -13.02
C LEU A 357 -21.83 1.52 -14.40
N LYS A 358 -20.97 0.56 -14.76
CA LYS A 358 -21.10 -0.19 -16.01
C LYS A 358 -22.42 -0.97 -16.07
N LEU A 359 -22.78 -1.67 -14.98
CA LEU A 359 -24.06 -2.39 -14.90
C LEU A 359 -25.25 -1.44 -15.03
N LYS A 360 -25.22 -0.29 -14.35
CA LYS A 360 -26.26 0.74 -14.44
C LYS A 360 -26.43 1.22 -15.88
N ASN A 361 -25.34 1.59 -16.56
CA ASN A 361 -25.38 2.05 -17.95
C ASN A 361 -25.95 0.98 -18.89
N MET A 362 -25.58 -0.30 -18.69
CA MET A 362 -26.13 -1.42 -19.49
C MET A 362 -27.64 -1.65 -19.27
N LEU A 363 -28.19 -1.27 -18.11
CA LEU A 363 -29.61 -1.39 -17.80
C LEU A 363 -30.42 -0.17 -18.27
N GLU A 364 -29.76 0.99 -18.42
CA GLU A 364 -30.38 2.26 -18.86
C GLU A 364 -30.31 2.47 -20.39
N GLU A 365 -29.44 1.76 -21.12
CA GLU A 365 -29.45 1.75 -22.59
C GLU A 365 -30.74 1.07 -23.12
N PRO A 366 -31.52 1.74 -23.99
CA PRO A 366 -32.63 1.09 -24.67
C PRO A 366 -32.09 -0.11 -25.44
N ARG A 367 -32.69 -1.30 -25.26
CA ARG A 367 -32.44 -2.40 -26.19
C ARG A 367 -33.00 -1.97 -27.53
N GLU A 368 -32.14 -1.54 -28.44
CA GLU A 368 -32.51 -1.42 -29.86
C GLU A 368 -33.00 -2.82 -30.29
N ALA A 369 -34.31 -2.90 -30.53
CA ALA A 369 -35.03 -4.09 -30.92
C ALA A 369 -35.06 -4.24 -32.43
#